data_AF-E2SKR9-F1
#
_entry.id   AF-E2SKR9-F1
#
_cell.length_a   1.000
_cell.length_b   1.000
_cell.length_c   1.000
_cell.angle_alpha   90.00
_cell.angle_beta   90.00
_cell.angle_gamma   90.00
#
_symmetry.space_group_name_H-M   'P 1'
#
loop_
_entity.id
_entity.type
_entity.pdbx_description
1 polymer ?
#
loop_
_entity_poly.entity_id
_entity_poly.type
_entity_poly.pdbx_seq_one_letter_code
_entity_poly.pdbx_strand_id
1 'polypeptide(L)'
;MDHESMHRTPIMECDDKVAAIHEKEVEIIFDRLYKASLFQSSLAVSEKYIDTAHKDKPMHYYLLNGMDELDDYMYNYDFKNGCDFGISKEGSLSIALYGSSYEYRKIFDYTKILLCIDPVEETGTYGEITKQRYDSLVRKDARTQLHSIKTAVEKKLKQICKENHKEYEKRR
;
A
#
# COMPACT_ATOMS: atom_id res chain seq x y z
N MET A 1 9.09 -12.24 -1.36
CA MET A 1 8.28 -11.55 -2.38
C MET A 1 9.01 -10.26 -2.65
N ASP A 2 9.48 -10.07 -3.88
CA ASP A 2 10.41 -8.99 -4.20
C ASP A 2 9.61 -7.75 -4.57
N HIS A 3 9.33 -6.90 -3.57
CA HIS A 3 8.74 -5.59 -3.76
C HIS A 3 9.78 -4.54 -3.40
N GLU A 4 9.83 -3.48 -4.18
CA GLU A 4 10.62 -2.30 -3.83
C GLU A 4 9.83 -1.48 -2.81
N SER A 5 10.32 -1.40 -1.58
CA SER A 5 9.69 -0.60 -0.53
C SER A 5 9.65 0.88 -0.91
N MET A 6 8.52 1.53 -0.62
CA MET A 6 8.35 2.99 -0.65
C MET A 6 8.62 3.64 0.72
N HIS A 7 8.89 2.81 1.75
CA HIS A 7 9.20 3.21 3.11
C HIS A 7 10.69 3.07 3.41
N ARG A 8 11.20 3.91 4.31
CA ARG A 8 12.56 3.74 4.86
C ARG A 8 12.68 2.51 5.74
N THR A 9 11.64 2.24 6.53
CA THR A 9 11.54 1.10 7.45
C THR A 9 10.12 0.55 7.38
N PRO A 10 9.94 -0.76 7.14
CA PRO A 10 8.63 -1.40 7.18
C PRO A 10 7.98 -1.25 8.57
N ILE A 11 6.66 -1.13 8.63
CA ILE A 11 5.95 -0.88 9.91
C ILE A 11 6.26 -1.92 10.98
N MET A 12 6.42 -3.19 10.58
CA MET A 12 6.71 -4.29 11.50
C MET A 12 8.15 -4.25 12.08
N GLU A 13 9.01 -3.38 11.56
CA GLU A 13 10.38 -3.14 12.03
C GLU A 13 10.53 -1.78 12.74
N CYS A 14 9.45 -0.99 12.83
CA CYS A 14 9.45 0.31 13.48
C CYS A 14 9.45 0.18 15.02
N ASP A 15 10.28 0.99 15.68
CA ASP A 15 10.06 1.39 17.07
C ASP A 15 9.10 2.60 17.14
N ASP A 16 8.73 3.04 18.35
CA ASP A 16 7.80 4.16 18.54
C ASP A 16 8.22 5.45 17.82
N LYS A 17 9.53 5.73 17.72
CA LYS A 17 10.02 6.95 17.05
C LYS A 17 9.99 6.80 15.54
N VAL A 18 10.35 5.62 15.03
CA VAL A 18 10.33 5.32 13.60
C VAL A 18 8.89 5.19 13.09
N ALA A 19 7.95 4.73 13.92
CA ALA A 19 6.54 4.61 13.59
C ALA A 19 5.92 5.97 13.18
N ALA A 20 6.27 7.06 13.86
CA ALA A 20 5.79 8.40 13.48
C ALA A 20 6.33 8.87 12.12
N ILE A 21 7.55 8.46 11.75
CA ILE A 21 8.11 8.73 10.42
C ILE A 21 7.38 7.88 9.38
N HIS A 22 7.15 6.61 9.68
CA HIS A 22 6.43 5.69 8.80
C HIS A 22 5.00 6.17 8.53
N GLU A 23 4.26 6.59 9.56
CA GLU A 23 2.93 7.19 9.40
C GLU A 23 2.97 8.40 8.47
N LYS A 24 4.01 9.25 8.60
CA LYS A 24 4.19 10.39 7.70
C LYS A 24 4.46 9.97 6.25
N GLU A 25 5.19 8.88 6.04
CA GLU A 25 5.40 8.30 4.71
C GLU A 25 4.06 7.84 4.13
N VAL A 26 3.26 7.09 4.89
CA VAL A 26 1.91 6.63 4.49
C VAL A 26 1.02 7.81 4.08
N GLU A 27 0.93 8.86 4.91
CA GLU A 27 0.15 10.08 4.58
C GLU A 27 0.60 10.70 3.25
N ILE A 28 1.91 10.82 3.02
CA ILE A 28 2.45 11.41 1.79
C ILE A 28 2.14 10.52 0.59
N ILE A 29 2.22 9.19 0.74
CA ILE A 29 1.94 8.25 -0.34
C ILE A 29 0.47 8.37 -0.74
N PHE A 30 -0.46 8.31 0.21
CA PHE A 30 -1.89 8.50 -0.07
C PHE A 30 -2.18 9.84 -0.73
N ASP A 31 -1.71 10.96 -0.17
CA ASP A 31 -1.90 12.30 -0.74
C ASP A 31 -1.43 12.39 -2.20
N ARG A 32 -0.38 11.64 -2.55
CA ARG A 32 0.14 11.59 -3.91
C ARG A 32 -0.63 10.64 -4.81
N LEU A 33 -1.09 9.49 -4.32
CA LEU A 33 -1.96 8.57 -5.05
C LEU A 33 -3.28 9.25 -5.43
N TYR A 34 -3.90 10.00 -4.52
CA TYR A 34 -5.09 10.82 -4.79
C TYR A 34 -4.89 11.90 -5.87
N LYS A 35 -3.65 12.29 -6.16
CA LYS A 35 -3.32 13.27 -7.20
C LYS A 35 -2.78 12.62 -8.48
N ALA A 36 -2.51 11.31 -8.44
CA ALA A 36 -1.93 10.58 -9.56
C ALA A 36 -3.03 10.21 -10.55
N SER A 37 -2.95 10.75 -11.76
CA SER A 37 -4.00 10.61 -12.79
C SER A 37 -4.34 9.17 -13.14
N LEU A 38 -3.39 8.23 -13.08
CA LEU A 38 -3.68 6.82 -13.34
C LEU A 38 -4.52 6.21 -12.22
N PHE A 39 -4.27 6.58 -10.96
CA PHE A 39 -5.00 6.07 -9.81
C PHE A 39 -6.40 6.69 -9.63
N GLN A 40 -6.73 7.70 -10.44
CA GLN A 40 -8.10 8.22 -10.59
C GLN A 40 -8.94 7.40 -11.55
N SER A 41 -8.34 6.47 -12.30
CA SER A 41 -9.09 5.50 -13.12
C SER A 41 -9.48 4.28 -12.31
N SER A 42 -10.31 3.41 -12.89
CA SER A 42 -10.67 2.14 -12.27
C SER A 42 -9.42 1.34 -11.88
N LEU A 43 -9.48 0.65 -10.74
CA LEU A 43 -8.38 -0.08 -10.15
C LEU A 43 -8.71 -1.56 -10.12
N ALA A 44 -7.85 -2.38 -10.70
CA ALA A 44 -7.92 -3.81 -10.60
C ALA A 44 -7.07 -4.29 -9.42
N VAL A 45 -7.72 -4.87 -8.41
CA VAL A 45 -7.07 -5.30 -7.17
C VAL A 45 -7.06 -6.82 -7.11
N SER A 46 -5.90 -7.43 -6.88
CA SER A 46 -5.82 -8.81 -6.39
C SER A 46 -5.48 -8.81 -4.91
N GLU A 47 -6.22 -9.60 -4.16
CA GLU A 47 -6.02 -9.82 -2.74
C GLU A 47 -5.47 -11.22 -2.48
N LYS A 48 -4.46 -11.29 -1.62
CA LYS A 48 -3.90 -12.57 -1.16
C LYS A 48 -3.53 -12.50 0.31
N TYR A 49 -3.94 -13.51 1.08
CA TYR A 49 -3.35 -13.75 2.40
C TYR A 49 -1.90 -14.22 2.26
N ILE A 50 -1.00 -13.63 3.04
CA ILE A 50 0.42 -13.97 3.04
C ILE A 50 0.92 -14.45 4.42
N ASP A 51 0.02 -14.48 5.41
CA ASP A 51 0.31 -15.00 6.74
C ASP A 51 0.22 -16.52 6.84
N THR A 52 0.80 -17.05 7.91
CA THR A 52 1.03 -18.49 8.09
C THR A 52 -0.27 -19.32 8.07
N ALA A 53 -1.33 -18.85 8.71
CA ALA A 53 -2.59 -19.57 8.87
C ALA A 53 -3.50 -19.47 7.62
N HIS A 54 -3.38 -18.40 6.85
CA HIS A 54 -4.33 -18.08 5.78
C HIS A 54 -3.75 -18.11 4.37
N LYS A 55 -2.44 -18.25 4.19
CA LYS A 55 -1.78 -18.24 2.86
C LYS A 55 -2.33 -19.22 1.82
N ASP A 56 -3.03 -20.27 2.26
CA ASP A 56 -3.63 -21.29 1.40
C ASP A 56 -5.09 -20.95 1.01
N LYS A 57 -5.65 -19.84 1.53
CA LYS A 57 -6.95 -19.32 1.10
C LYS A 57 -6.89 -18.87 -0.37
N PRO A 58 -8.02 -18.96 -1.11
CA PRO A 58 -8.07 -18.48 -2.48
C PRO A 58 -7.81 -16.98 -2.55
N MET A 59 -7.25 -16.55 -3.69
CA MET A 59 -7.14 -15.13 -4.02
C MET A 59 -8.51 -14.57 -4.38
N HIS A 60 -8.74 -13.32 -4.01
CA HIS A 60 -9.90 -12.55 -4.42
C HIS A 60 -9.49 -11.44 -5.39
N TYR A 61 -10.41 -11.05 -6.25
CA TYR A 61 -10.16 -10.04 -7.28
C TYR A 61 -11.28 -9.03 -7.29
N TYR A 62 -10.93 -7.75 -7.40
CA TYR A 62 -11.89 -6.66 -7.35
C TYR A 62 -11.61 -5.66 -8.46
N LEU A 63 -12.68 -5.00 -8.89
CA LEU A 63 -12.61 -3.80 -9.71
C LEU A 63 -13.19 -2.64 -8.89
N LEU A 64 -12.39 -1.63 -8.62
CA LEU A 64 -12.75 -0.47 -7.80
C LEU A 64 -12.76 0.80 -8.65
N ASN A 65 -13.57 1.78 -8.28
CA ASN A 65 -13.68 3.07 -8.97
C ASN A 65 -12.66 4.09 -8.43
N GLY A 66 -11.37 3.81 -8.62
CA GLY A 66 -10.30 4.72 -8.22
C GLY A 66 -9.97 4.68 -6.73
N MET A 67 -9.28 5.73 -6.27
CA MET A 67 -8.70 5.80 -4.93
C MET A 67 -9.73 5.86 -3.81
N ASP A 68 -10.89 6.50 -4.00
CA ASP A 68 -11.91 6.61 -2.96
C ASP A 68 -12.44 5.22 -2.55
N GLU A 69 -12.80 4.39 -3.53
CA GLU A 69 -13.22 3.01 -3.25
C GLU A 69 -12.09 2.13 -2.75
N LEU A 70 -10.83 2.39 -3.13
CA LEU A 70 -9.68 1.67 -2.56
C LEU A 70 -9.49 2.01 -1.08
N ASP A 71 -9.62 3.27 -0.70
CA ASP A 71 -9.50 3.69 0.70
C ASP A 71 -10.62 3.07 1.55
N ASP A 72 -11.88 3.17 1.08
CA ASP A 72 -13.02 2.49 1.70
C ASP A 72 -12.81 0.97 1.80
N TYR A 73 -12.28 0.35 0.75
CA TYR A 73 -11.95 -1.07 0.73
C TYR A 73 -10.89 -1.39 1.80
N MET A 74 -9.84 -0.58 1.91
CA MET A 74 -8.80 -0.75 2.93
C MET A 74 -9.34 -0.56 4.35
N TYR A 75 -10.23 0.40 4.59
CA TYR A 75 -10.87 0.62 5.90
C TYR A 75 -11.70 -0.58 6.39
N ASN A 76 -12.22 -1.40 5.48
CA ASN A 76 -12.94 -2.61 5.86
C ASN A 76 -12.01 -3.68 6.48
N TYR A 77 -10.70 -3.56 6.29
CA TYR A 77 -9.73 -4.40 6.99
C TYR A 77 -9.47 -3.82 8.39
N ASP A 78 -9.55 -4.67 9.40
CA ASP A 78 -9.12 -4.35 10.77
C ASP A 78 -7.58 -4.34 10.86
N PHE A 79 -6.92 -3.47 10.08
CA PHE A 79 -5.46 -3.35 10.02
C PHE A 79 -4.92 -2.54 11.22
N LYS A 80 -5.02 -3.13 12.41
CA LYS A 80 -4.56 -2.50 13.67
C LYS A 80 -3.07 -2.18 13.72
N ASN A 81 -2.27 -2.84 12.88
CA ASN A 81 -0.81 -2.74 12.90
C ASN A 81 -0.24 -1.97 11.69
N GLY A 82 -1.07 -1.19 11.00
CA GLY A 82 -0.65 -0.34 9.90
C GLY A 82 -0.52 -1.07 8.56
N CYS A 83 0.18 -0.43 7.62
CA CYS A 83 0.38 -0.94 6.27
C CYS A 83 1.72 -0.49 5.67
N ASP A 84 2.25 -1.27 4.72
CA ASP A 84 3.42 -0.91 3.92
C ASP A 84 3.04 -0.79 2.45
N PHE A 85 3.63 0.18 1.77
CA PHE A 85 3.53 0.40 0.33
C PHE A 85 4.81 -0.03 -0.38
N GLY A 86 4.64 -0.59 -1.56
CA GLY A 86 5.73 -0.99 -2.42
C GLY A 86 5.38 -0.97 -3.90
N ILE A 87 6.39 -1.17 -4.73
CA ILE A 87 6.26 -1.35 -6.17
C ILE A 87 6.61 -2.80 -6.47
N SER A 88 5.69 -3.55 -7.08
CA SER A 88 5.98 -4.92 -7.52
C SER A 88 6.98 -4.94 -8.67
N LYS A 89 7.61 -6.09 -8.94
CA LYS A 89 8.47 -6.28 -10.12
C LYS A 89 7.74 -6.00 -11.43
N GLU A 90 6.45 -6.28 -11.45
CA GLU A 90 5.56 -6.06 -12.58
C GLU A 90 5.22 -4.57 -12.75
N GLY A 91 5.46 -3.76 -11.72
CA GLY A 91 5.22 -2.31 -11.73
C GLY A 91 3.89 -1.89 -11.13
N SER A 92 3.21 -2.81 -10.45
CA SER A 92 1.95 -2.59 -9.74
C SER A 92 2.19 -1.92 -8.40
N LEU A 93 1.20 -1.17 -7.93
CA LEU A 93 1.18 -0.72 -6.53
C LEU A 93 0.93 -1.94 -5.64
N SER A 94 1.79 -2.16 -4.67
CA SER A 94 1.65 -3.22 -3.66
C SER A 94 1.34 -2.59 -2.32
N ILE A 95 0.34 -3.10 -1.61
CA ILE A 95 0.01 -2.68 -0.25
C ILE A 95 -0.06 -3.92 0.65
N ALA A 96 0.82 -3.99 1.65
CA ALA A 96 0.75 -5.00 2.70
C ALA A 96 -0.03 -4.44 3.89
N LEU A 97 -1.14 -5.08 4.25
CA LEU A 97 -1.99 -4.74 5.38
C LEU A 97 -1.71 -5.68 6.55
N TYR A 98 -1.53 -5.13 7.75
CA TYR A 98 -1.25 -5.90 8.96
C TYR A 98 -2.40 -5.82 9.96
N GLY A 99 -3.15 -6.93 10.06
CA GLY A 99 -4.27 -7.09 10.96
C GLY A 99 -3.90 -7.60 12.34
N SER A 100 -4.89 -8.13 13.06
CA SER A 100 -4.74 -8.66 14.42
C SER A 100 -3.68 -9.78 14.52
N SER A 101 -3.02 -9.87 15.68
CA SER A 101 -2.11 -10.97 16.00
C SER A 101 -2.89 -12.26 16.30
N TYR A 102 -2.27 -13.40 16.04
CA TYR A 102 -2.80 -14.71 16.37
C TYR A 102 -1.69 -15.71 16.68
N GLU A 103 -2.05 -16.83 17.29
CA GLU A 103 -1.19 -18.01 17.41
C GLU A 103 -1.77 -19.16 16.57
N TYR A 104 -0.99 -19.71 15.66
CA TYR A 104 -1.36 -20.86 14.84
C TYR A 104 -0.25 -21.90 14.86
N ARG A 105 -0.56 -23.12 15.34
CA ARG A 105 0.42 -24.22 15.44
C ARG A 105 1.72 -23.81 16.17
N LYS A 106 1.59 -23.07 17.28
CA LYS A 106 2.70 -22.53 18.10
C LYS A 106 3.56 -21.46 17.40
N ILE A 107 3.05 -20.87 16.32
CA ILE A 107 3.67 -19.73 15.64
C ILE A 107 2.82 -18.51 15.93
N PHE A 108 3.42 -17.51 16.56
CA PHE A 108 2.84 -16.18 16.67
C PHE A 108 3.04 -15.45 15.34
N ASP A 109 1.95 -14.96 14.76
CA ASP A 109 1.95 -14.22 13.51
C ASP A 109 0.84 -13.15 13.54
N TYR A 110 0.72 -12.40 12.46
CA TYR A 110 -0.32 -11.40 12.24
C TYR A 110 -1.11 -11.80 11.01
N THR A 111 -2.39 -11.46 10.96
CA THR A 111 -3.13 -11.51 9.69
C THR A 111 -2.43 -10.55 8.71
N LYS A 112 -2.02 -11.06 7.56
CA LYS A 112 -1.28 -10.27 6.56
C LYS A 112 -1.94 -10.44 5.21
N ILE A 113 -2.33 -9.33 4.62
CA ILE A 113 -2.97 -9.30 3.32
C ILE A 113 -2.09 -8.47 2.39
N LEU A 114 -1.81 -9.01 1.21
CA LEU A 114 -1.14 -8.29 0.14
C LEU A 114 -2.16 -7.94 -0.93
N LEU A 115 -2.29 -6.64 -1.19
CA LEU A 115 -3.02 -6.10 -2.32
C LEU A 115 -2.03 -5.77 -3.43
N CYS A 116 -2.28 -6.24 -4.64
CA CYS A 116 -1.62 -5.75 -5.86
C CYS A 116 -2.65 -5.01 -6.70
N ILE A 117 -2.34 -3.76 -7.03
CA ILE A 117 -3.27 -2.80 -7.58
C ILE A 117 -2.68 -2.25 -8.87
N ASP A 118 -3.45 -2.35 -9.95
CA ASP A 118 -3.11 -1.72 -11.21
C ASP A 118 -4.25 -0.83 -11.71
N PRO A 119 -3.93 0.35 -12.25
CA PRO A 119 -4.90 1.16 -12.96
C PRO A 119 -5.30 0.49 -14.28
N VAL A 120 -6.58 0.53 -14.60
CA VAL A 120 -7.15 -0.09 -15.80
C VAL A 120 -8.09 0.86 -16.52
N GLU A 121 -8.25 0.66 -17.82
CA GLU A 121 -9.22 1.36 -18.67
C GLU A 121 -10.52 0.56 -18.75
N GLU A 122 -11.27 0.53 -17.65
CA GLU A 122 -12.54 -0.22 -17.55
C GLU A 122 -13.63 0.64 -16.91
N THR A 123 -14.87 0.50 -17.38
CA THR A 123 -16.03 1.21 -16.84
C THR A 123 -17.19 0.23 -16.71
N GLY A 124 -17.86 0.20 -15.57
CA GLY A 124 -19.02 -0.68 -15.40
C GLY A 124 -19.28 -1.01 -13.94
N THR A 125 -19.75 -2.22 -13.66
CA THR A 125 -20.04 -2.68 -12.31
C THR A 125 -18.75 -2.94 -11.53
N TYR A 126 -18.56 -2.17 -10.46
CA TYR A 126 -17.50 -2.32 -9.46
C TYR A 126 -17.84 -3.40 -8.42
N GLY A 127 -16.82 -3.91 -7.72
CA GLY A 127 -16.93 -4.97 -6.73
C GLY A 127 -16.09 -6.21 -7.06
N GLU A 128 -16.44 -7.35 -6.45
CA GLU A 128 -15.73 -8.61 -6.67
C GLU A 128 -15.94 -9.13 -8.11
N ILE A 129 -14.85 -9.58 -8.72
CA ILE A 129 -14.82 -10.10 -10.09
C ILE A 129 -14.15 -11.48 -10.12
N THR A 130 -14.41 -12.24 -11.19
CA THR A 130 -13.75 -13.53 -11.38
C THR A 130 -12.29 -13.34 -11.79
N LYS A 131 -11.44 -14.34 -11.51
CA LYS A 131 -10.06 -14.39 -12.00
C LYS A 131 -9.98 -14.24 -13.52
N GLN A 132 -10.88 -14.90 -14.26
CA GLN A 132 -10.91 -14.80 -15.72
C GLN A 132 -11.15 -13.35 -16.19
N ARG A 133 -12.05 -12.62 -15.51
CA ARG A 133 -12.27 -11.20 -15.80
C ARG A 133 -11.03 -10.38 -15.44
N TYR A 134 -10.45 -10.58 -14.25
CA TYR A 134 -9.24 -9.88 -13.80
C TYR A 134 -8.06 -10.05 -14.76
N ASP A 135 -7.84 -11.27 -15.26
CA ASP A 135 -6.76 -11.61 -16.20
C ASP A 135 -6.99 -11.00 -17.60
N SER A 136 -8.24 -10.65 -17.94
CA SER A 136 -8.59 -10.04 -19.24
C SER A 136 -8.47 -8.50 -19.25
N LEU A 137 -8.28 -7.87 -18.09
CA LEU A 137 -8.22 -6.41 -17.98
C LEU A 137 -6.95 -5.84 -18.61
N VAL A 138 -7.09 -4.72 -19.31
CA VAL A 138 -5.95 -3.98 -19.89
C VAL A 138 -5.34 -3.07 -18.81
N ARG A 139 -4.14 -3.44 -18.35
CA ARG A 139 -3.37 -2.75 -17.31
C ARG A 139 -2.66 -1.54 -17.89
N LYS A 140 -2.70 -0.41 -17.17
CA LYS A 140 -1.89 0.76 -17.45
C LYS A 140 -0.57 0.68 -16.70
N ASP A 141 0.53 1.01 -17.36
CA ASP A 141 1.83 1.06 -16.72
C ASP A 141 1.91 2.25 -15.74
N ALA A 142 1.91 1.94 -14.44
CA ALA A 142 1.99 2.91 -13.36
C ALA A 142 3.42 3.17 -12.86
N ARG A 143 4.44 2.46 -13.37
CA ARG A 143 5.81 2.47 -12.81
C ARG A 143 6.36 3.88 -12.66
N THR A 144 6.26 4.69 -13.71
CA THR A 144 6.78 6.06 -13.70
C THR A 144 6.11 6.92 -12.64
N GLN A 145 4.78 6.81 -12.47
CA GLN A 145 4.07 7.54 -11.44
C GLN A 145 4.45 7.05 -10.04
N LEU A 146 4.50 5.73 -9.82
CA LEU A 146 4.89 5.15 -8.53
C LEU A 146 6.30 5.54 -8.10
N HIS A 147 7.28 5.50 -9.01
CA HIS A 147 8.64 5.96 -8.71
C HIS A 147 8.69 7.48 -8.43
N SER A 148 7.85 8.28 -9.11
CA SER A 148 7.71 9.70 -8.80
C SER A 148 7.13 9.92 -7.39
N ILE A 149 6.17 9.09 -6.96
CA ILE A 149 5.62 9.15 -5.59
C ILE A 149 6.70 8.78 -4.58
N LYS A 150 7.42 7.67 -4.79
CA LYS A 150 8.54 7.25 -3.94
C LYS A 150 9.58 8.36 -3.77
N THR A 151 10.00 8.97 -4.89
CA THR A 151 10.96 10.09 -4.88
C THR A 151 10.41 11.29 -4.09
N ALA A 152 9.11 11.57 -4.18
CA ALA A 152 8.47 12.66 -3.45
C ALA A 152 8.44 12.41 -1.93
N VAL A 153 8.22 11.17 -1.50
CA VAL A 153 8.31 10.75 -0.09
C VAL A 153 9.71 11.02 0.45
N GLU A 154 10.75 10.51 -0.23
CA GLU A 154 12.14 10.70 0.18
C GLU A 154 12.52 12.19 0.28
N LYS A 155 12.10 13.01 -0.69
CA LYS A 155 12.37 14.44 -0.70
C LYS A 155 11.70 15.16 0.47
N LYS A 156 10.44 14.84 0.76
CA LYS A 156 9.67 15.52 1.80
C LYS A 156 10.15 15.15 3.21
N LEU A 157 10.55 13.90 3.42
CA LEU A 157 11.21 13.49 4.67
C LEU A 157 12.55 14.22 4.91
N LYS A 158 13.39 14.32 3.87
CA LYS A 158 14.64 15.09 3.94
C LYS A 158 14.40 16.56 4.30
N GLN A 159 13.29 17.13 3.85
CA GLN A 159 12.90 18.50 4.20
C GLN A 159 12.48 18.62 5.67
N ILE A 160 11.60 17.72 6.16
CA ILE A 160 11.15 17.70 7.56
C ILE A 160 12.35 17.57 8.52
N CYS A 161 13.30 16.69 8.23
CA CYS A 161 14.50 16.55 9.06
C CYS A 161 15.34 17.84 9.11
N LYS A 162 15.47 18.56 7.99
CA LYS A 162 16.21 19.84 7.94
C LYS A 162 15.50 20.95 8.70
N GLU A 163 14.17 21.01 8.63
CA GLU A 163 13.37 22.02 9.32
C GLU A 163 13.43 21.82 10.84
N ASN A 164 13.29 20.59 11.31
CA ASN A 164 13.42 20.25 12.74
C ASN A 164 14.81 20.59 13.29
N HIS A 165 15.87 20.38 12.51
CA HIS A 165 17.23 20.74 12.91
C HIS A 165 17.41 22.25 13.06
N LYS A 166 16.90 23.04 12.09
CA LYS A 166 16.96 24.51 12.16
C LYS A 166 16.15 25.08 13.32
N GLU A 167 15.00 24.49 13.65
CA GLU A 167 14.23 24.91 14.82
C GLU A 167 14.95 24.62 16.13
N TYR A 168 15.62 23.47 16.23
CA TYR A 168 16.42 23.14 17.41
C TYR A 168 17.58 24.13 17.60
N GLU A 169 18.28 24.50 16.54
CA GLU A 169 19.37 25.49 16.59
C GLU A 169 18.89 26.89 17.01
N LYS A 170 17.68 27.29 16.62
CA LYS A 170 17.09 28.59 17.01
C LYS A 170 16.64 28.66 18.48
N ARG A 171 16.46 27.50 19.13
CA ARG A 171 16.00 27.40 20.53
C ARG A 171 17.15 27.25 21.53
N ARG A 172 18.40 27.19 21.07
CA ARG A 172 19.62 27.24 21.89
C ARG A 172 20.16 28.66 21.94
#